data_AF-A0A833DR05-F1
#
_entry.id   AF-A0A833DR05-F1
#
_cell.length_a   1.000
_cell.length_b   1.000
_cell.length_c   1.000
_cell.angle_alpha   90.00
_cell.angle_beta   90.00
_cell.angle_gamma   90.00
#
_symmetry.space_group_name_H-M   'P 1'
#
loop_
_entity.id
_entity.type
_entity.pdbx_description
1 polymer ?
#
loop_
_entity_poly.entity_id
_entity_poly.type
_entity_poly.pdbx_seq_one_letter_code
_entity_poly.pdbx_strand_id
1 'polypeptide(L)' 'SNPEERAKAIVEATHNYDKPEVISEVSKNLGEAMVGINIEDIPEKDLLAKRGD' A
#
# COMPACT_ATOMS: atom_id res chain seq x y z
N SER A 1 -2.91 8.70 12.47
CA SER A 1 -3.37 7.77 11.43
C SER A 1 -4.90 7.80 11.42
N ASN A 2 -5.53 7.93 10.24
CA ASN A 2 -6.99 7.88 10.08
C ASN A 2 -7.36 6.58 9.35
N PRO A 3 -7.69 5.49 10.09
CA PRO A 3 -7.96 4.19 9.48
C PRO A 3 -9.22 4.18 8.62
N GLU A 4 -10.24 4.97 8.98
CA GLU A 4 -11.51 4.99 8.27
C GLU A 4 -11.37 5.62 6.88
N GLU A 5 -10.72 6.79 6.81
CA GLU A 5 -10.44 7.44 5.53
C GLU A 5 -9.55 6.58 4.64
N ARG A 6 -8.53 5.94 5.22
CA ARG A 6 -7.64 5.02 4.49
C ARG A 6 -8.41 3.81 3.94
N ALA A 7 -9.31 3.22 4.72
CA ALA A 7 -10.12 2.09 4.27
C ALA A 7 -11.03 2.49 3.09
N LYS A 8 -11.70 3.64 3.18
CA LYS A 8 -12.54 4.18 2.09
C LYS A 8 -11.74 4.40 0.82
N ALA A 9 -10.57 5.04 0.92
CA ALA A 9 -9.70 5.28 -0.22
C ALA A 9 -9.21 3.99 -0.89
N ILE A 10 -8.87 2.94 -0.12
CA ILE A 10 -8.46 1.64 -0.66
C ILE A 10 -9.61 1.00 -1.46
N VAL A 11 -10.84 1.03 -0.93
CA VAL A 11 -12.00 0.46 -1.60
C VAL A 11 -12.31 1.21 -2.91
N GLU A 12 -12.30 2.54 -2.88
CA GLU A 12 -12.55 3.36 -4.07
C GLU A 12 -11.45 3.21 -5.13
N ALA A 13 -10.18 3.15 -4.72
CA ALA A 13 -9.05 2.92 -5.61
C ALA A 13 -9.11 1.53 -6.26
N THR A 14 -9.48 0.50 -5.49
CA THR A 14 -9.63 -0.87 -6.03
C THR A 14 -10.78 -0.95 -7.01
N HIS A 15 -11.90 -0.27 -6.72
CA HIS A 15 -13.07 -0.26 -7.60
C HIS A 15 -12.80 0.47 -8.92
N ASN A 16 -12.00 1.53 -8.89
CA ASN A 16 -11.67 2.38 -10.06
C ASN A 16 -10.21 2.25 -10.49
N TYR A 17 -9.66 1.03 -10.44
CA TYR A 17 -8.24 0.78 -10.70
C TYR A 17 -7.76 1.22 -12.11
N ASP A 18 -8.68 1.41 -13.04
CA ASP A 18 -8.45 1.83 -14.42
C ASP A 18 -8.58 3.35 -14.66
N LYS A 19 -8.99 4.12 -13.63
CA LYS A 19 -9.19 5.58 -13.72
C LYS A 19 -8.12 6.34 -12.92
N PRO A 20 -7.04 6.81 -13.58
CA PRO A 20 -5.93 7.46 -12.88
C PRO A 20 -6.33 8.74 -12.14
N GLU A 21 -7.34 9.46 -12.63
CA GLU A 21 -7.85 10.67 -11.98
C GLU A 21 -8.46 10.35 -10.61
N VAL A 22 -9.26 9.28 -10.52
CA VAL A 22 -9.90 8.85 -9.27
C VAL A 22 -8.84 8.40 -8.27
N ILE A 23 -7.85 7.62 -8.72
CA ILE A 23 -6.74 7.14 -7.88
C ILE A 23 -5.95 8.33 -7.29
N SER A 24 -5.68 9.35 -8.10
CA SER A 24 -5.00 10.56 -7.65
C SER A 24 -5.80 11.31 -6.59
N GLU A 25 -7.11 11.46 -6.77
CA GLU A 25 -7.95 12.14 -5.78
C GLU A 25 -8.04 11.38 -4.45
N VAL A 26 -8.28 10.07 -4.47
CA VAL A 26 -8.42 9.27 -3.24
C VAL A 26 -7.09 9.07 -2.52
N SER A 27 -5.95 9.27 -3.19
CA SER A 27 -4.62 9.18 -2.57
C SER A 27 -4.25 10.43 -1.74
N LYS A 28 -4.99 11.53 -1.86
CA LYS A 28 -4.72 12.77 -1.14
C LYS A 28 -5.13 12.66 0.33
N ASN A 29 -4.39 13.34 1.20
CA ASN A 29 -4.73 13.53 2.61
C ASN A 29 -4.87 12.23 3.46
N LEU A 30 -4.40 11.08 3.00
CA LEU A 30 -4.45 9.79 3.75
C LEU A 30 -3.47 9.69 4.95
N GLY A 31 -2.76 10.78 5.24
CA GLY A 31 -1.68 10.84 6.22
C GLY A 31 -0.42 10.07 5.80
N GLU A 32 0.53 9.93 6.72
CA GLU A 32 1.78 9.21 6.44
C GLU A 32 1.52 7.72 6.17
N ALA A 33 2.25 7.17 5.19
CA ALA A 33 2.23 5.74 4.93
C ALA A 33 2.80 4.96 6.13
N MET A 34 2.36 3.71 6.31
CA MET A 34 2.99 2.83 7.28
C MET A 34 4.42 2.52 6.82
N VAL A 35 5.36 2.48 7.77
CA VAL A 35 6.75 2.15 7.48
C VAL A 35 6.84 0.70 7.05
N GLY A 36 7.36 0.45 5.84
CA GLY A 36 7.67 -0.88 5.37
C GLY A 36 8.97 -1.40 5.99
N ILE A 37 9.11 -2.72 6.04
CA ILE A 37 10.37 -3.38 6.41
C ILE A 37 11.14 -3.66 5.12
N ASN A 38 12.43 -3.31 5.05
CA ASN A 38 13.24 -3.62 3.88
C ASN A 38 13.51 -5.12 3.81
N ILE A 39 13.67 -5.66 2.61
CA ILE A 39 13.90 -7.10 2.41
C ILE A 39 15.17 -7.61 3.10
N GLU A 40 16.20 -6.75 3.24
CA GLU A 40 17.46 -7.06 3.92
C GLU A 40 17.29 -7.22 5.44
N ASP A 41 16.25 -6.59 6.01
CA ASP A 41 15.95 -6.63 7.44
C ASP A 41 15.03 -7.82 7.80
N ILE A 42 14.48 -8.52 6.80
CA ILE A 42 13.58 -9.66 7.01
C ILE A 42 14.42 -10.94 7.21
N PRO A 43 14.24 -11.68 8.32
CA PRO A 43 14.91 -12.96 8.52
C PRO A 43 14.64 -13.94 7.37
N GLU A 44 15.64 -14.73 6.94
CA GLU A 44 15.49 -15.64 5.79
C GLU A 44 14.30 -16.61 5.90
N LYS A 45 13.95 -17.01 7.12
CA LYS A 45 12.81 -17.90 7.40
C LYS A 45 11.44 -17.27 7.11
N ASP A 46 11.36 -15.95 7.09
CA ASP A 46 10.12 -15.19 6.92
C ASP A 46 10.01 -14.64 5.47
N LEU A 47 11.04 -14.85 4.63
CA LEU A 47 11.02 -14.50 3.21
C LEU A 47 10.13 -15.48 2.44
N LEU A 48 9.11 -14.95 1.76
CA LEU A 48 8.23 -15.74 0.88
C LEU A 48 8.94 -16.20 -0.41
N ALA A 49 9.96 -15.46 -0.86
CA ALA A 49 10.75 -15.78 -2.05
C ALA A 49 12.19 -15.27 -1.89
N LYS A 50 13.17 -16.04 -2.38
CA LYS A 50 14.58 -15.62 -2.49
C LYS A 50 14.79 -14.94 -3.84
N ARG A 51 15.55 -13.85 -3.88
CA ARG A 51 15.82 -13.12 -5.13
C ARG A 51 16.85 -13.88 -5.97
N GLY A 52 16.40 -14.52 -7.04
CA GLY A 52 17.24 -15.19 -8.03
C GLY A 52 17.57 -16.63 -7.64
N ASP A 53 16.98 -17.58 -8.36
CA ASP A 53 17.68 -18.83 -8.72
C ASP A 53 18.44 -18.59 -10.04
#